data_AF-A0A9E5R3D4-F1
#
_entry.id   AF-A0A9E5R3D4-F1
#
_cell.length_a   1.000
_cell.length_b   1.000
_cell.length_c   1.000
_cell.angle_alpha   90.00
_cell.angle_beta   90.00
_cell.angle_gamma   90.00
#
_symmetry.space_group_name_H-M   'P 1'
#
loop_
_entity.id
_entity.type
_entity.pdbx_description
1 polymer ?
#
loop_
_entity_poly.entity_id
_entity_poly.type
_entity_poly.pdbx_seq_one_letter_code
_entity_poly.pdbx_strand_id
1 'polypeptide(L)'
;MEKRTNEAWLAELAAEAESGLRAQAIEDLRQRLQRGIYYYLSNERSDTARYASQELTQMAQDFAQDAVLRVLDNLHTFRGDSQFITWAMKIAARVAVSELRRARWKDFSLEGLTSDGEVMLSLNDAPTTAQKPIAPERFT
;
A
#
# COMPACT_ATOMS: atom_id res chain seq x y z
N MET A 1 -16.15 -19.81 13.24
CA MET A 1 -15.46 -18.63 13.78
C MET A 1 -16.49 -17.55 13.96
N GLU A 2 -16.81 -17.20 15.20
CA GLU A 2 -17.67 -16.05 15.48
C GLU A 2 -17.06 -14.78 14.89
N LYS A 3 -17.94 -13.91 14.39
CA LYS A 3 -17.54 -12.69 13.71
C LYS A 3 -17.28 -11.63 14.78
N ARG A 4 -16.01 -11.39 15.12
CA ARG A 4 -15.58 -10.31 16.03
C ARG A 4 -16.26 -8.99 15.63
N THR A 5 -16.92 -8.34 16.58
CA THR A 5 -17.63 -7.06 16.35
C THR A 5 -16.65 -5.91 16.15
N ASN A 6 -17.13 -4.76 15.72
CA ASN A 6 -16.31 -3.56 15.55
C ASN A 6 -15.65 -3.15 16.88
N GLU A 7 -16.42 -3.16 17.95
CA GLU A 7 -16.00 -2.77 19.29
C GLU A 7 -14.95 -3.74 19.84
N ALA A 8 -15.13 -5.04 19.62
CA ALA A 8 -14.15 -6.05 19.99
C ALA A 8 -12.82 -5.88 19.22
N TRP A 9 -12.88 -5.58 17.91
CA TRP A 9 -11.68 -5.25 17.14
C TRP A 9 -10.93 -4.05 17.73
N LEU A 10 -11.64 -2.96 18.03
CA LEU A 10 -11.04 -1.76 18.58
C LEU A 10 -10.43 -2.00 19.97
N ALA A 11 -11.18 -2.66 20.87
CA ALA A 11 -10.72 -2.93 22.22
C ALA A 11 -9.49 -3.83 22.25
N GLU A 12 -9.48 -4.90 21.45
CA GLU A 12 -8.35 -5.84 21.41
C GLU A 12 -7.11 -5.24 20.74
N LEU A 13 -7.26 -4.46 19.66
CA LEU A 13 -6.13 -3.81 18.98
C LEU A 13 -5.54 -2.63 19.77
N ALA A 14 -6.36 -1.97 20.60
CA ALA A 14 -5.95 -0.87 21.48
C ALA A 14 -5.48 -1.33 22.86
N ALA A 15 -5.52 -2.63 23.16
CA ALA A 15 -4.99 -3.17 24.42
C ALA A 15 -3.48 -2.93 24.56
N GLU A 16 -2.93 -3.20 25.74
CA GLU A 16 -1.49 -3.03 26.00
C GLU A 16 -0.63 -3.84 25.03
N ALA A 17 0.56 -3.32 24.70
CA ALA A 17 1.40 -3.91 23.67
C ALA A 17 1.84 -5.35 23.98
N GLU A 18 1.98 -5.67 25.27
CA GLU A 18 2.38 -6.99 25.80
C GLU A 18 1.18 -7.94 25.99
N SER A 19 -0.04 -7.47 25.72
CA SER A 19 -1.25 -8.29 25.84
C SER A 19 -1.31 -9.37 24.76
N GLY A 20 -1.47 -10.62 25.19
CA GLY A 20 -1.72 -11.75 24.27
C GLY A 20 -2.99 -11.56 23.42
N LEU A 21 -3.98 -10.81 23.91
CA LEU A 21 -5.18 -10.47 23.15
C LEU A 21 -4.84 -9.56 21.96
N ARG A 22 -3.98 -8.56 22.16
CA ARG A 22 -3.53 -7.67 21.09
C ARG A 22 -2.73 -8.41 20.04
N ALA A 23 -1.81 -9.27 20.48
CA ALA A 23 -1.03 -10.11 19.56
C ALA A 23 -1.93 -11.01 18.70
N GLN A 24 -2.94 -11.65 19.30
CA GLN A 24 -3.91 -12.46 18.57
C GLN A 24 -4.74 -11.63 17.60
N ALA A 25 -5.24 -10.45 18.02
CA ALA A 25 -6.02 -9.58 17.15
C ALA A 25 -5.19 -9.09 15.95
N ILE A 26 -3.92 -8.73 16.16
CA ILE A 26 -2.99 -8.35 15.08
C ILE A 26 -2.82 -9.50 14.09
N GLU A 27 -2.61 -10.72 14.57
CA GLU A 27 -2.43 -11.89 13.71
C GLU A 27 -3.71 -12.22 12.93
N ASP A 28 -4.88 -12.19 13.58
CA ASP A 28 -6.18 -12.40 12.92
C ASP A 28 -6.42 -11.34 11.83
N LEU A 29 -6.07 -10.08 12.10
CA LEU A 29 -6.18 -9.00 11.14
C LEU A 29 -5.24 -9.24 9.96
N ARG A 30 -3.98 -9.56 10.22
CA ARG A 30 -2.96 -9.84 9.20
C ARG A 30 -3.42 -10.96 8.27
N GLN A 31 -3.92 -12.07 8.79
CA GLN A 31 -4.41 -13.20 7.98
C GLN A 31 -5.60 -12.80 7.09
N ARG A 32 -6.53 -11.99 7.61
CA ARG A 32 -7.68 -11.49 6.84
C ARG A 32 -7.24 -10.56 5.72
N LEU A 33 -6.33 -9.63 6.00
CA LEU A 33 -5.81 -8.70 5.00
C LEU A 33 -4.98 -9.44 3.96
N GLN A 34 -4.11 -10.37 4.35
CA GLN A 34 -3.33 -11.21 3.44
C GLN A 34 -4.24 -11.94 2.45
N ARG A 35 -5.32 -12.57 2.91
CA ARG A 35 -6.25 -13.29 2.02
C ARG A 35 -6.95 -12.35 1.04
N GLY A 36 -7.35 -11.16 1.50
CA GLY A 36 -7.97 -10.15 0.64
C GLY A 36 -7.00 -9.57 -0.40
N ILE A 37 -5.77 -9.27 0.02
CA ILE A 37 -4.70 -8.81 -0.88
C ILE A 37 -4.36 -9.88 -1.91
N TYR A 38 -4.20 -11.14 -1.50
CA TYR A 38 -3.94 -12.23 -2.43
C TYR A 38 -5.03 -12.33 -3.50
N TYR A 39 -6.30 -12.32 -3.08
CA TYR A 39 -7.43 -12.33 -4.01
C TYR A 39 -7.40 -11.13 -4.97
N TYR A 40 -7.14 -9.93 -4.45
CA TYR A 40 -6.99 -8.73 -5.27
C TYR A 40 -5.88 -8.87 -6.33
N LEU A 41 -4.72 -9.37 -5.92
CA LEU A 41 -3.57 -9.58 -6.81
C LEU A 41 -3.81 -10.71 -7.83
N SER A 42 -4.56 -11.75 -7.48
CA SER A 42 -4.83 -12.88 -8.37
C SER A 42 -5.98 -12.66 -9.34
N ASN A 43 -6.96 -11.82 -8.99
CA ASN A 43 -8.21 -11.71 -9.73
C ASN A 43 -8.50 -10.33 -10.33
N GLU A 44 -8.05 -9.23 -9.70
CA GLU A 44 -8.44 -7.87 -10.12
C GLU A 44 -7.34 -7.14 -10.89
N ARG A 45 -6.15 -7.73 -10.97
CA ARG A 45 -4.96 -7.15 -11.59
C ARG A 45 -4.45 -8.05 -12.70
N SER A 46 -4.60 -7.61 -13.95
CA SER A 46 -4.07 -8.34 -15.12
C SER A 46 -2.55 -8.25 -15.21
N ASP A 47 -1.95 -7.20 -14.66
CA ASP A 47 -0.52 -6.96 -14.72
C ASP A 47 0.30 -7.80 -13.72
N THR A 48 -0.38 -8.41 -12.75
CA THR A 48 0.18 -9.40 -11.83
C THR A 48 0.04 -10.84 -12.33
N ALA A 49 -0.62 -11.07 -13.48
CA ALA A 49 -0.79 -12.40 -14.06
C ALA A 49 0.54 -13.09 -14.45
N ARG A 50 1.63 -12.33 -14.53
CA ARG A 50 2.99 -12.83 -14.80
C ARG A 50 3.64 -13.54 -13.60
N TYR A 51 3.16 -13.27 -12.39
CA TYR A 51 3.75 -13.83 -11.17
C TYR A 51 3.19 -15.21 -10.89
N ALA A 52 4.04 -16.11 -10.40
CA ALA A 52 3.61 -17.42 -9.91
C ALA A 52 2.76 -17.27 -8.64
N SER A 53 1.89 -18.24 -8.37
CA SER A 53 1.05 -18.25 -7.16
C SER A 53 1.85 -18.12 -5.86
N GLN A 54 3.05 -18.70 -5.80
CA GLN A 54 3.94 -18.57 -4.64
C GLN A 54 4.46 -17.14 -4.47
N GLU A 55 4.83 -16.46 -5.56
CA GLU A 55 5.26 -15.06 -5.52
C GLU A 55 4.12 -14.15 -5.08
N LEU A 56 2.92 -14.34 -5.63
CA LEU A 56 1.72 -13.61 -5.21
C LEU A 56 1.40 -13.83 -3.73
N THR A 57 1.64 -15.04 -3.22
CA THR A 57 1.47 -15.35 -1.80
C THR A 57 2.47 -14.58 -0.95
N GLN A 58 3.74 -14.54 -1.35
CA GLN A 58 4.78 -13.78 -0.64
C GLN A 58 4.49 -12.28 -0.66
N MET A 59 4.14 -11.73 -1.83
CA MET A 59 3.74 -10.33 -1.96
C MET A 59 2.55 -9.99 -1.04
N ALA A 60 1.54 -10.86 -0.99
CA ALA A 60 0.39 -10.67 -0.11
C ALA A 60 0.78 -10.71 1.38
N GLN A 61 1.73 -11.57 1.78
CA GLN A 61 2.25 -11.61 3.14
C GLN A 61 2.97 -10.32 3.52
N ASP A 62 3.83 -9.82 2.62
CA ASP A 62 4.59 -8.59 2.85
C ASP A 62 3.65 -7.38 2.94
N PHE A 63 2.74 -7.24 1.96
CA PHE A 63 1.82 -6.11 1.91
C PHE A 63 0.81 -6.14 3.08
N ALA A 64 0.45 -7.32 3.58
CA ALA A 64 -0.41 -7.44 4.75
C ALA A 64 0.25 -6.92 6.03
N GLN A 65 1.58 -7.11 6.18
CA GLN A 65 2.32 -6.56 7.32
C GLN A 65 2.26 -5.03 7.31
N ASP A 66 2.56 -4.40 6.18
CA ASP A 66 2.47 -2.96 6.01
C ASP A 66 1.03 -2.44 6.20
N ALA A 67 0.05 -3.19 5.70
CA ALA A 67 -1.36 -2.83 5.87
C ALA A 67 -1.80 -2.85 7.34
N VAL A 68 -1.36 -3.84 8.12
CA VAL A 68 -1.63 -3.89 9.57
C VAL A 68 -1.05 -2.66 10.26
N LEU A 69 0.20 -2.30 9.96
CA LEU A 69 0.82 -1.09 10.54
C LEU A 69 -0.01 0.15 10.23
N ARG A 70 -0.40 0.35 8.98
CA ARG A 70 -1.24 1.50 8.59
C ARG A 70 -2.62 1.47 9.23
N VAL A 71 -3.22 0.30 9.43
CA VAL A 71 -4.49 0.17 10.14
C VAL A 71 -4.34 0.59 11.60
N LEU A 72 -3.27 0.15 12.28
CA LEU A 72 -3.00 0.52 13.66
C LEU A 72 -2.75 2.03 13.81
N ASP A 73 -1.94 2.62 12.92
CA ASP A 73 -1.67 4.07 12.91
C ASP A 73 -2.95 4.89 12.74
N ASN A 74 -3.91 4.38 11.97
CA ASN A 74 -5.16 5.06 11.65
C ASN A 74 -6.35 4.55 12.48
N LEU A 75 -6.13 3.72 13.50
CA LEU A 75 -7.19 3.06 14.26
C LEU A 75 -8.20 4.05 14.83
N HIS A 76 -7.70 5.19 15.32
CA HIS A 76 -8.48 6.29 15.89
C HIS A 76 -9.40 7.00 14.88
N THR A 77 -9.18 6.82 13.57
CA THR A 77 -10.00 7.45 12.52
C THR A 77 -11.22 6.60 12.13
N PHE A 78 -11.32 5.37 12.62
CA PHE A 78 -12.44 4.49 12.34
C PHE A 78 -13.70 4.95 13.09
N ARG A 79 -14.73 5.35 12.33
CA ARG A 79 -15.98 5.92 12.88
C ARG A 79 -17.10 4.92 13.16
N GLY A 80 -16.96 3.66 12.72
CA GLY A 80 -18.02 2.65 12.88
C GLY A 80 -19.10 2.65 11.79
N ASP A 81 -19.01 3.51 10.75
CA ASP A 81 -19.97 3.58 9.64
C ASP A 81 -20.05 2.28 8.78
N SER A 82 -19.13 1.35 8.96
CA SER A 82 -19.09 0.04 8.30
C SER A 82 -18.53 -1.03 9.24
N GLN A 83 -18.48 -2.29 8.80
CA GLN A 83 -17.68 -3.31 9.49
C GLN A 83 -16.20 -2.90 9.49
N PHE A 84 -15.52 -3.11 10.62
CA PHE A 84 -14.10 -2.81 10.81
C PHE A 84 -13.24 -3.46 9.72
N ILE A 85 -13.48 -4.74 9.44
CA ILE A 85 -12.76 -5.49 8.40
C ILE A 85 -12.94 -4.86 7.02
N THR A 86 -14.12 -4.32 6.71
CA THR A 86 -14.35 -3.63 5.43
C THR A 86 -13.52 -2.36 5.33
N TRP A 87 -13.44 -1.58 6.42
CA TRP A 87 -12.60 -0.37 6.46
C TRP A 87 -11.11 -0.72 6.38
N ALA A 88 -10.65 -1.72 7.12
CA ALA A 88 -9.27 -2.19 7.09
C ALA A 88 -8.88 -2.73 5.70
N MET A 89 -9.78 -3.44 5.01
CA MET A 89 -9.54 -3.93 3.66
C MET A 89 -9.34 -2.78 2.64
N LYS A 90 -10.04 -1.65 2.81
CA LYS A 90 -9.80 -0.45 1.98
C LYS A 90 -8.39 0.12 2.19
N ILE A 91 -7.87 0.08 3.40
CA ILE A 91 -6.49 0.48 3.69
C ILE A 91 -5.53 -0.51 3.02
N ALA A 92 -5.74 -1.81 3.21
CA ALA A 92 -4.93 -2.87 2.60
C ALA A 92 -4.87 -2.77 1.07
N ALA A 93 -5.99 -2.51 0.40
CA ALA A 93 -6.01 -2.30 -1.04
C ALA A 93 -5.13 -1.11 -1.47
N ARG A 94 -5.18 0.01 -0.74
CA ARG A 94 -4.31 1.17 -1.00
C ARG A 94 -2.83 0.86 -0.79
N VAL A 95 -2.51 0.05 0.23
CA VAL A 95 -1.15 -0.44 0.46
C VAL A 95 -0.70 -1.28 -0.72
N ALA A 96 -1.47 -2.30 -1.10
CA ALA A 96 -1.12 -3.19 -2.21
C ALA A 96 -0.89 -2.42 -3.52
N VAL A 97 -1.73 -1.44 -3.84
CA VAL A 97 -1.52 -0.58 -5.02
C VAL A 97 -0.22 0.23 -4.91
N SER A 98 0.07 0.78 -3.73
CA SER A 98 1.27 1.57 -3.48
C SER A 98 2.55 0.72 -3.57
N GLU A 99 2.54 -0.48 -2.98
CA GLU A 99 3.67 -1.41 -3.03
C GLU A 99 3.89 -1.97 -4.43
N LEU A 100 2.83 -2.34 -5.15
CA LEU A 100 2.95 -2.83 -6.53
C LEU A 100 3.57 -1.77 -7.46
N ARG A 101 3.22 -0.49 -7.27
CA ARG A 101 3.84 0.61 -8.00
C ARG A 101 5.34 0.71 -7.70
N ARG A 102 5.74 0.57 -6.43
CA ARG A 102 7.16 0.56 -6.03
C ARG A 102 7.92 -0.64 -6.60
N ALA A 103 7.35 -1.84 -6.53
CA ALA A 103 7.95 -3.05 -7.07
C ALA A 103 8.20 -2.92 -8.57
N ARG A 104 7.22 -2.40 -9.32
CA ARG A 104 7.39 -2.14 -10.76
C ARG A 104 8.53 -1.17 -11.07
N TRP A 105 8.72 -0.10 -10.30
CA TRP A 105 9.85 0.81 -10.51
C TRP A 105 11.20 0.16 -10.18
N LYS A 106 11.24 -0.74 -9.20
CA LYS A 106 12.43 -1.54 -8.90
C LYS A 106 12.76 -2.51 -10.04
N ASP A 107 11.76 -3.19 -10.60
CA ASP A 107 11.92 -4.08 -11.77
C ASP A 107 12.49 -3.29 -12.96
N PHE A 108 11.91 -2.13 -13.30
CA PHE A 108 12.41 -1.28 -14.40
C PHE A 108 13.80 -0.71 -14.14
N SER A 109 14.11 -0.32 -12.91
CA SER A 109 15.45 0.17 -12.56
C SER A 109 16.51 -0.94 -12.65
N LEU A 110 16.15 -2.19 -12.33
CA LEU A 110 17.05 -3.35 -12.44
C LEU A 110 17.22 -3.79 -13.91
N GLU A 111 16.15 -3.84 -14.70
CA GLU A 111 16.25 -4.08 -16.15
C GLU A 111 17.10 -3.01 -16.85
N GLY A 112 16.97 -1.74 -16.43
CA GLY A 112 17.79 -0.63 -16.93
C GLY A 112 19.28 -0.73 -16.57
N LEU A 113 19.63 -1.40 -15.47
CA LEU A 113 21.02 -1.65 -15.05
C LEU A 113 21.66 -2.83 -15.79
N THR A 114 20.88 -3.64 -16.51
CA THR A 114 21.38 -4.84 -17.21
C THR A 114 21.65 -4.68 -18.70
N SER A 115 21.50 -3.48 -19.27
CA SER A 115 21.78 -3.29 -20.71
C SER A 115 23.06 -2.51 -21.02
N ASP A 116 23.59 -1.68 -20.13
CA ASP A 116 24.91 -1.05 -20.26
C ASP A 116 25.25 -0.41 -18.91
N GLY A 117 26.44 -0.67 -18.35
CA GLY A 117 26.84 -0.26 -17.01
C GLY A 117 27.06 1.25 -16.83
N GLU A 118 26.06 2.10 -17.10
CA GLU A 118 26.06 3.51 -16.74
C GLU A 118 24.89 3.82 -15.80
N VAL A 119 25.24 4.14 -14.54
CA VAL A 119 24.29 4.62 -13.55
C VAL A 119 23.97 6.08 -13.86
N MET A 120 22.84 6.37 -14.52
CA MET A 120 22.35 7.74 -14.59
C MET A 120 21.56 8.08 -13.30
N LEU A 121 22.27 8.64 -12.33
CA LEU A 121 21.67 9.32 -11.17
C LEU A 121 21.00 10.60 -11.65
N SER A 122 19.71 10.56 -11.98
CA SER A 122 18.92 11.78 -12.17
C SER A 122 18.54 12.36 -10.81
N LEU A 123 19.48 13.08 -10.19
CA LEU A 123 19.27 13.89 -9.00
C LEU A 123 18.87 15.31 -9.41
N ASN A 124 17.61 15.69 -9.14
CA ASN A 124 17.11 17.06 -8.87
C ASN A 124 17.32 18.12 -9.97
N ASP A 125 16.70 19.30 -10.00
CA ASP A 125 15.42 19.87 -9.57
C ASP A 125 15.37 21.24 -10.29
N ALA A 126 14.17 21.71 -10.64
CA ALA A 126 13.79 23.10 -10.95
C ALA A 126 14.44 23.84 -12.15
N PRO A 127 13.62 24.36 -13.10
CA PRO A 127 14.02 25.51 -13.89
C PRO A 127 13.91 26.80 -13.04
N THR A 128 15.05 27.29 -12.56
CA THR A 128 15.21 28.66 -12.04
C THR A 128 15.10 29.66 -13.19
N THR A 129 14.09 30.53 -13.09
CA THR A 129 13.92 31.89 -13.64
C THR A 129 14.80 32.37 -14.80
N ALA A 130 14.14 32.79 -15.89
CA ALA A 130 14.55 33.95 -16.69
C ALA A 130 13.31 34.74 -17.15
N GLN A 131 13.29 36.04 -16.85
CA GLN A 131 12.25 37.01 -17.21
C GLN A 131 12.37 37.49 -18.68
N LYS A 132 11.22 37.60 -19.36
CA LYS A 132 10.66 38.64 -20.30
C LYS A 132 11.52 39.19 -21.48
N PRO A 133 10.90 39.59 -22.62
CA PRO A 133 9.99 40.76 -22.68
C PRO A 133 8.64 40.55 -23.40
N ILE A 134 7.68 41.41 -23.04
CA ILE A 134 6.37 41.60 -23.70
C ILE A 134 6.57 42.18 -25.11
N ALA A 135 5.84 41.65 -26.10
CA ALA A 135 5.60 42.31 -27.37
C ALA A 135 4.26 43.08 -27.32
N PRO A 136 4.16 44.31 -27.85
CA PRO A 136 2.94 45.10 -27.80
C PRO A 136 1.91 44.60 -28.82
N GLU A 137 0.72 44.23 -28.33
CA GLU A 137 -0.45 43.95 -29.16
C GLU A 137 -0.90 45.23 -29.90
N ARG A 138 -1.00 45.15 -31.23
CA ARG A 138 -1.64 46.18 -32.03
C ARG A 138 -3.14 45.92 -32.01
N PHE A 139 -3.87 46.84 -31.36
CA PHE A 139 -5.31 46.99 -31.53
C PHE A 139 -5.64 47.33 -32.99
N THR A 140 -6.62 46.63 -33.56
CA THR A 140 -7.50 47.15 -34.62
C THR A 140 -8.87 46.57 -34.38
#